data_AF-A0A7C3Q892-F1
#
_entry.id   AF-A0A7C3Q892-F1
#
_cell.length_a   1.000
_cell.length_b   1.000
_cell.length_c   1.000
_cell.angle_alpha   90.00
_cell.angle_beta   90.00
_cell.angle_gamma   90.00
#
_symmetry.space_group_name_H-M   'P 1'
#
loop_
_entity.id
_entity.type
_entity.pdbx_description
1 polymer ?
#
loop_
_entity_poly.entity_id
_entity_poly.type
_entity_poly.pdbx_seq_one_letter_code
_entity_poly.pdbx_strand_id
1 'polypeptide(L)' 'MTKVEAPTLEEAYAKASKVLECSISELQCEVVQHPTKGILGFLKKNAIVVATCKR' A
#
# COMPACT_ATOMS: atom_id res chain seq x y z
N MET A 1 9.91 -6.95 6.16
CA MET A 1 8.56 -6.34 6.25
C MET A 1 8.71 -4.86 5.92
N THR A 2 8.03 -4.39 4.88
CA THR A 2 8.26 -3.06 4.29
C THR A 2 6.96 -2.26 4.34
N LYS A 3 7.02 -1.07 4.94
CA LYS A 3 5.89 -0.13 4.96
C LYS A 3 5.90 0.73 3.70
N VAL A 4 4.76 0.80 3.04
CA VAL A 4 4.56 1.55 1.80
C VAL A 4 3.35 2.46 1.94
N GLU A 5 3.52 3.70 1.50
CA GLU A 5 2.46 4.69 1.42
C GLU A 5 2.22 5.10 -0.03
N ALA A 6 0.95 5.16 -0.41
CA ALA A 6 0.49 5.61 -1.72
C ALA A 6 -0.94 6.18 -1.68
N PRO A 7 -1.36 6.99 -2.67
CA PRO A 7 -2.71 7.53 -2.77
C PRO A 7 -3.85 6.49 -2.74
N THR A 8 -3.60 5.29 -3.29
CA THR A 8 -4.58 4.20 -3.40
C THR A 8 -3.97 2.88 -2.90
N LEU A 9 -4.82 1.89 -2.60
CA LEU A 9 -4.35 0.57 -2.19
C LEU A 9 -3.62 -0.14 -3.34
N GLU A 10 -4.15 -0.01 -4.55
CA GLU A 10 -3.58 -0.56 -5.78
C GLU A 10 -2.17 -0.03 -6.02
N GLU A 11 -1.97 1.29 -5.88
CA GLU A 11 -0.64 1.90 -5.98
C GLU A 11 0.28 1.44 -4.86
N ALA A 12 -0.24 1.26 -3.64
CA ALA A 12 0.55 0.77 -2.51
C ALA A 12 1.03 -0.67 -2.75
N TYR A 13 0.18 -1.55 -3.27
CA TYR A 13 0.53 -2.93 -3.62
C TYR A 13 1.54 -3.00 -4.77
N ALA A 14 1.32 -2.24 -5.85
CA ALA A 14 2.23 -2.19 -6.98
C ALA A 14 3.61 -1.60 -6.59
N LYS A 15 3.62 -0.63 -5.66
CA LYS A 15 4.87 -0.09 -5.12
C LYS A 15 5.55 -1.09 -4.19
N ALA A 16 4.80 -1.83 -3.38
CA ALA A 16 5.35 -2.89 -2.54
C ALA A 16 5.99 -4.02 -3.35
N SER A 17 5.37 -4.46 -4.45
CA SER A 17 5.91 -5.55 -5.29
C SER A 17 7.23 -5.16 -5.94
N LYS A 18 7.34 -3.89 -6.37
CA LYS A 18 8.59 -3.34 -6.94
C LYS A 18 9.69 -3.22 -5.89
N VAL A 19 9.36 -2.73 -4.69
CA VAL A 19 10.35 -2.55 -3.61
C VAL A 19 10.86 -3.89 -3.08
N LEU A 20 9.99 -4.90 -3.03
CA LEU A 20 10.32 -6.23 -2.53
C LEU A 20 10.77 -7.21 -3.63
N GLU A 21 10.79 -6.75 -4.90
CA GLU A 21 11.20 -7.54 -6.07
C GLU A 21 10.49 -8.91 -6.18
N CYS A 22 9.19 -8.97 -5.84
CA CYS A 22 8.38 -10.19 -5.96
C CYS A 22 7.06 -9.94 -6.68
N SER A 23 6.38 -11.01 -7.05
CA SER A 23 5.08 -10.89 -7.71
C SER A 23 4.05 -10.29 -6.76
N ILE A 24 3.09 -9.52 -7.29
CA ILE A 24 1.95 -9.02 -6.51
C ILE A 24 1.16 -10.18 -5.88
N SER A 25 1.06 -11.33 -6.57
CA SER A 25 0.39 -12.53 -6.05
C SER A 25 1.09 -13.16 -4.85
N GLU A 26 2.39 -12.89 -4.67
CA GLU A 26 3.23 -13.40 -3.59
C GLU A 26 3.32 -12.42 -2.42
N LEU A 27 2.79 -11.21 -2.57
CA LEU A 27 2.73 -10.24 -1.51
C LEU A 27 1.73 -10.68 -0.43
N GLN A 28 2.21 -10.75 0.80
CA GLN A 28 1.39 -10.69 1.99
C GLN A 28 1.36 -9.25 2.49
N CYS A 29 0.19 -8.62 2.36
CA CYS A 29 -0.03 -7.23 2.71
C CYS A 29 -0.98 -7.11 3.90
N GLU A 30 -0.69 -6.18 4.80
CA GLU A 30 -1.57 -5.73 5.88
C GLU A 30 -1.88 -4.25 5.67
N VAL A 31 -3.17 -3.91 5.63
CA VAL A 31 -3.61 -2.51 5.48
C VAL A 31 -3.63 -1.87 6.86
N VAL A 32 -2.68 -0.97 7.11
CA VAL A 32 -2.61 -0.18 8.35
C VAL A 32 -3.54 1.04 8.28
N GLN A 33 -3.70 1.61 7.08
CA GLN A 33 -4.60 2.74 6.85
C GLN A 33 -5.25 2.65 5.47
N HIS A 34 -6.57 2.75 5.44
CA HIS A 34 -7.31 2.94 4.19
C HIS A 34 -7.20 4.38 3.71
N PRO A 35 -7.09 4.61 2.38
CA PRO A 35 -7.12 5.95 1.84
C PRO A 35 -8.49 6.59 2.07
N THR A 36 -8.53 7.89 2.28
CA THR A 36 -9.79 8.64 2.46
C THR A 36 -9.86 9.78 1.47
N LYS A 37 -11.07 10.07 0.98
CA LYS A 37 -11.29 11.14 -0.01
C LYS A 37 -11.11 12.55 0.57
N GLY A 38 -11.03 12.67 1.90
CA GLY A 38 -11.03 13.96 2.58
C GLY A 38 -12.38 14.67 2.47
N ILE A 39 -12.43 15.94 2.88
CA ILE A 39 -13.60 16.81 2.77
C ILE A 39 -13.24 17.92 1.76
N LEU A 40 -14.03 18.08 0.70
CA LEU A 40 -13.79 19.07 -0.37
C LEU A 40 -12.39 19.00 -1.01
N GLY A 41 -11.75 17.83 -1.02
CA GLY A 41 -10.39 17.63 -1.56
C GLY A 41 -9.26 17.95 -0.56
N PHE A 42 -9.60 18.42 0.63
CA PHE A 42 -8.65 18.68 1.73
C PHE A 42 -8.65 17.50 2.71
N LEU A 43 -7.52 17.32 3.43
CA LEU A 43 -7.37 16.30 4.48
C LEU A 43 -7.56 14.86 4.01
N LYS A 44 -7.27 14.56 2.73
CA LYS A 44 -7.20 13.17 2.26
C LYS A 44 -6.07 12.43 2.99
N LYS A 45 -6.32 11.17 3.32
CA LYS A 45 -5.30 10.26 3.85
C LYS A 45 -4.89 9.31 2.75
N ASN A 46 -3.60 9.03 2.68
CA ASN A 46 -3.06 8.01 1.79
C ASN A 46 -3.34 6.61 2.35
N ALA A 47 -3.25 5.61 1.49
CA ALA A 47 -3.20 4.22 1.89
C ALA A 47 -1.83 3.91 2.50
N ILE A 48 -1.83 3.21 3.64
CA ILE A 48 -0.61 2.69 4.26
C ILE A 48 -0.75 1.18 4.34
N VAL A 49 0.19 0.49 3.69
CA VAL A 49 0.26 -0.97 3.66
C VAL A 49 1.61 -1.41 4.18
N VAL A 50 1.63 -2.49 4.96
CA VAL A 50 2.84 -3.19 5.36
C VAL A 50 2.89 -4.50 4.61
N ALA A 51 3.95 -4.74 3.84
CA ALA A 51 4.05 -5.87 2.94
C ALA A 51 5.30 -6.72 3.18
N THR A 52 5.19 -8.01 2.90
CA THR A 52 6.27 -9.00 2.85
C THR A 52 6.04 -9.94 1.68
N CYS A 53 7.08 -10.43 1.01
CA CYS A 53 6.92 -11.54 0.08
C CYS A 53 6.79 -12.83 0.87
N LYS A 54 5.76 -13.62 0.55
CA LYS A 54 5.72 -15.03 0.93
C LYS A 54 6.88 -15.73 0.21
N ARG A 55 7.69 -16.47 0.96
CA ARG A 55 8.67 -17.39 0.40
C ARG A 55 8.05 -18.78 0.26
#